data_AF-A0A1S3WZ39-F1
#
_entry.id   AF-A0A1S3WZ39-F1
#
_cell.length_a   1.000
_cell.length_b   1.000
_cell.length_c   1.000
_cell.angle_alpha   90.00
_cell.angle_beta   90.00
_cell.angle_gamma   90.00
#
_symmetry.space_group_name_H-M   'P 1'
#
loop_
_entity.id
_entity.type
_entity.pdbx_description
1 polymer ?
#
loop_
_entity_poly.entity_id
_entity_poly.type
_entity_poly.pdbx_seq_one_letter_code
_entity_poly.pdbx_strand_id
1 'polypeptide(L)'
;MREADRYQGAIMVIHETDDGQIFDAWEHVSSDAVQTPVEVFKCLEADGFPIKYARVPITDGKAPKSSDFDLLTFNIASASKDTAFVFNCQMGIGRTTTGTVIACLLKSRIDHGRPIRVLNDASNPDVGGDMSSGDESEGENHPPALLVSKNRPQIDSSDTFGINDILLLWKITRLFDNGVECREALDAIIDRCSALQNIRQAVLQYRKLCNQQHIEPRERRVALNRGAEYLERYFRLIAFAAYLGSEAFDGFCGQGESRMTFKDWLHQRPEVQAMKWSIRLRPGRFFTIPEELRAPHESQHGDAVMEAIVKDRNGSVLGKGSILKMYFFPGQRISSHIQIHGAPHVYKVC
;
A
#
# COMPACT_ATOMS: atom_id res chain seq x y z
N MET A 1 -38.03 4.07 17.53
CA MET A 1 -36.70 3.46 17.29
C MET A 1 -36.76 2.07 17.93
N ARG A 2 -36.79 0.96 17.19
CA ARG A 2 -37.23 -0.34 17.76
C ARG A 2 -36.49 -0.79 19.04
N GLU A 3 -35.19 -0.50 19.15
CA GLU A 3 -34.40 -0.81 20.35
C GLU A 3 -34.73 0.13 21.50
N ALA A 4 -34.68 1.45 21.29
CA ALA A 4 -35.05 2.45 22.30
C ALA A 4 -36.49 2.27 22.80
N ASP A 5 -37.43 1.93 21.91
CA ASP A 5 -38.84 1.68 22.26
C ASP A 5 -38.97 0.47 23.22
N ARG A 6 -38.02 -0.49 23.15
CA ARG A 6 -37.97 -1.68 24.01
C ARG A 6 -37.25 -1.42 25.34
N TYR A 7 -36.27 -0.51 25.36
CA TYR A 7 -35.41 -0.25 26.52
C TYR A 7 -35.59 1.17 27.08
N GLN A 8 -36.84 1.60 27.26
CA GLN A 8 -37.21 2.85 27.97
C GLN A 8 -36.49 4.10 27.42
N GLY A 9 -36.35 4.19 26.10
CA GLY A 9 -35.68 5.31 25.43
C GLY A 9 -34.16 5.25 25.45
N ALA A 10 -33.55 4.08 25.70
CA ALA A 10 -32.11 3.89 25.68
C ALA A 10 -31.64 2.88 24.63
N ILE A 11 -30.42 3.05 24.13
CA ILE A 11 -29.72 2.08 23.27
C ILE A 11 -28.42 1.65 23.94
N MET A 12 -27.97 0.43 23.66
CA MET A 12 -26.66 -0.02 24.13
C MET A 12 -25.59 0.42 23.14
N VAL A 13 -24.62 1.19 23.63
CA VAL A 13 -23.47 1.66 22.86
C VAL A 13 -22.21 1.04 23.44
N ILE A 14 -21.35 0.55 22.56
CA ILE A 14 -20.02 0.08 22.93
C ILE A 14 -19.07 1.25 22.77
N HIS A 15 -18.51 1.74 23.88
CA HIS A 15 -17.51 2.79 23.87
C HIS A 15 -16.12 2.19 23.80
N GLU A 16 -15.24 2.89 23.08
CA GLU A 16 -13.80 2.65 23.06
C GLU A 16 -13.14 3.93 23.58
N THR A 17 -12.37 3.82 24.66
CA THR A 17 -11.59 4.94 25.21
C THR A 17 -10.28 5.13 24.45
N ASP A 18 -9.62 6.28 24.64
CA ASP A 18 -8.32 6.57 24.04
C ASP A 18 -7.22 5.58 24.45
N ASP A 19 -7.35 4.91 25.61
CA ASP A 19 -6.46 3.85 26.07
C ASP A 19 -6.86 2.45 25.56
N GLY A 20 -7.87 2.36 24.69
CA GLY A 20 -8.33 1.13 24.03
C GLY A 20 -9.19 0.24 24.91
N GLN A 21 -9.72 0.74 26.03
CA GLN A 21 -10.68 0.00 26.83
C GLN A 21 -12.04 0.02 26.16
N ILE A 22 -12.65 -1.17 26.08
CA ILE A 22 -13.97 -1.36 25.48
C ILE A 22 -14.97 -1.64 26.60
N PHE A 23 -16.03 -0.84 26.69
CA PHE A 23 -17.08 -1.04 27.67
C PHE A 23 -18.46 -0.69 27.11
N ASP A 24 -19.49 -1.34 27.67
CA ASP A 24 -20.87 -1.12 27.28
C ASP A 24 -21.51 -0.03 28.14
N ALA A 25 -22.24 0.89 27.51
CA ALA A 25 -23.04 1.91 28.19
C ALA A 25 -24.45 1.96 27.60
N TRP A 26 -25.44 2.22 28.46
CA TRP A 26 -26.79 2.54 28.03
C TRP A 26 -26.92 4.05 27.86
N GLU A 27 -27.14 4.49 26.62
CA GLU A 27 -27.33 5.90 26.30
C GLU A 27 -28.80 6.20 26.03
N HIS A 28 -29.34 7.21 26.71
CA HIS A 28 -30.68 7.70 26.43
C HIS A 28 -30.71 8.49 25.13
N VAL A 29 -31.61 8.12 24.23
CA VAL A 29 -31.76 8.71 22.91
C VAL A 29 -33.20 9.15 22.67
N SER A 30 -33.37 10.37 22.15
CA SER A 30 -34.65 10.84 21.60
C SER A 30 -34.73 10.53 20.10
N SER A 31 -35.92 10.67 19.51
CA SER A 31 -36.07 10.58 18.05
C SER A 31 -35.16 11.55 17.30
N ASP A 32 -34.92 12.71 17.91
CA ASP A 32 -34.17 13.81 17.30
C ASP A 32 -32.65 13.64 17.46
N ALA A 33 -32.23 12.75 18.37
CA ALA A 33 -30.82 12.44 18.62
C ALA A 33 -30.20 11.52 17.57
N VAL A 34 -31.00 10.86 16.74
CA VAL A 34 -30.51 9.93 15.72
C VAL A 34 -30.56 10.57 14.35
N GLN A 35 -29.39 10.91 13.86
CA GLN A 35 -29.21 11.49 12.54
C GLN A 35 -28.20 10.68 11.73
N THR A 36 -28.49 10.50 10.45
CA THR A 36 -27.53 10.03 9.47
C THR A 36 -26.50 11.14 9.18
N PRO A 37 -25.29 10.80 8.70
CA PRO A 37 -24.31 11.82 8.31
C PRO A 37 -24.85 12.82 7.28
N VAL A 38 -25.73 12.39 6.36
CA VAL A 38 -26.33 13.31 5.39
C VAL A 38 -27.29 14.30 6.06
N GLU A 39 -28.02 13.89 7.10
CA GLU A 39 -28.89 14.81 7.85
C GLU A 39 -28.07 15.81 8.66
N VAL A 40 -27.01 15.36 9.34
CA VAL A 40 -26.09 16.24 10.08
C VAL A 40 -25.50 17.32 9.17
N PHE A 41 -24.97 16.94 8.00
CA PHE A 41 -24.39 17.92 7.08
C PHE A 41 -25.43 18.82 6.42
N LYS A 42 -26.67 18.36 6.21
CA LYS A 42 -27.77 19.23 5.75
C LYS A 42 -28.13 20.28 6.80
N CYS A 43 -28.08 19.95 8.09
CA CYS A 43 -28.25 20.94 9.15
C CYS A 43 -27.14 21.99 9.09
N LEU A 44 -25.88 21.58 8.94
CA LEU A 44 -24.76 22.52 8.77
C LEU A 44 -24.91 23.41 7.53
N GLU A 45 -25.38 22.87 6.41
CA GLU A 45 -25.71 23.67 5.21
C GLU A 45 -26.83 24.70 5.51
N ALA A 46 -27.88 24.29 6.23
CA ALA A 46 -28.99 25.16 6.61
C ALA A 46 -28.57 26.27 7.59
N ASP A 47 -27.58 26.00 8.45
CA ASP A 47 -26.97 26.98 9.35
C ASP A 47 -26.03 27.97 8.62
N GLY A 48 -25.87 27.82 7.30
CA GLY A 48 -25.11 28.72 6.45
C GLY A 48 -23.63 28.36 6.28
N PHE A 49 -23.19 27.18 6.75
CA PHE A 49 -21.82 26.74 6.51
C PHE A 49 -21.63 26.36 5.02
N PRO A 50 -20.53 26.79 4.37
CA PRO A 50 -20.26 26.50 2.96
C PRO A 50 -19.69 25.09 2.79
N ILE A 51 -20.43 24.08 3.24
CA ILE A 51 -20.04 22.67 3.22
C ILE A 51 -20.95 21.89 2.28
N LYS A 52 -20.43 20.81 1.70
CA LYS A 52 -21.24 19.84 0.94
C LYS A 52 -20.86 18.44 1.32
N TYR A 53 -21.86 17.59 1.55
CA TYR A 53 -21.64 16.18 1.87
C TYR A 53 -21.77 15.27 0.64
N ALA A 54 -20.80 14.38 0.47
CA ALA A 54 -20.85 13.32 -0.52
C ALA A 54 -20.42 11.99 0.09
N ARG A 55 -21.16 10.92 -0.19
CA ARG A 55 -20.89 9.57 0.34
C ARG A 55 -20.44 8.61 -0.75
N VAL A 56 -19.26 8.03 -0.59
CA VAL A 56 -18.72 6.98 -1.47
C VAL A 56 -18.51 5.69 -0.65
N PRO A 57 -19.31 4.64 -0.84
CA PRO A 57 -19.31 3.46 0.03
C PRO A 57 -18.18 2.46 -0.29
N ILE A 58 -16.95 2.81 0.08
CA ILE A 58 -15.77 1.97 -0.13
C ILE A 58 -15.61 1.00 1.06
N THR A 59 -15.54 -0.30 0.77
CA THR A 59 -15.32 -1.36 1.77
C THR A 59 -13.94 -1.21 2.41
N ASP A 60 -13.86 -1.39 3.73
CA ASP A 60 -12.60 -1.28 4.44
C ASP A 60 -11.57 -2.31 3.98
N GLY A 61 -10.31 -1.86 3.87
CA GLY A 61 -9.19 -2.67 3.35
C GLY A 61 -9.22 -2.97 1.85
N LYS A 62 -10.35 -2.81 1.14
CA LYS A 62 -10.48 -3.12 -0.29
C LYS A 62 -10.06 -1.96 -1.19
N ALA A 63 -9.76 -2.28 -2.45
CA ALA A 63 -9.60 -1.27 -3.49
C ALA A 63 -10.98 -0.71 -3.96
N PRO A 64 -11.08 0.57 -4.33
CA PRO A 64 -12.33 1.14 -4.85
C PRO A 64 -12.82 0.41 -6.11
N LYS A 65 -14.13 0.25 -6.23
CA LYS A 65 -14.79 -0.24 -7.45
C LYS A 65 -14.71 0.84 -8.52
N SER A 66 -14.86 0.46 -9.79
CA SER A 66 -14.83 1.43 -10.90
C SER A 66 -15.93 2.49 -10.76
N SER A 67 -17.12 2.12 -10.27
CA SER A 67 -18.19 3.07 -9.94
C SER A 67 -17.81 4.08 -8.85
N ASP A 68 -16.93 3.71 -7.93
CA ASP A 68 -16.49 4.60 -6.84
C ASP A 68 -15.56 5.68 -7.42
N PHE A 69 -14.70 5.32 -8.37
CA PHE A 69 -13.90 6.28 -9.13
C PHE A 69 -14.78 7.25 -9.91
N ASP A 70 -15.82 6.77 -10.60
CA ASP A 70 -16.73 7.62 -11.36
C ASP A 70 -17.47 8.62 -10.46
N LEU A 71 -17.96 8.16 -9.30
CA LEU A 71 -18.64 9.01 -8.33
C LEU A 71 -17.71 10.08 -7.75
N LEU A 72 -16.47 9.70 -7.38
CA LEU A 72 -15.45 10.66 -6.95
C LEU A 72 -15.15 11.67 -8.07
N THR A 73 -15.01 11.19 -9.30
CA THR A 73 -14.71 12.02 -10.46
C THR A 73 -15.79 13.06 -10.69
N PHE A 74 -17.06 12.62 -10.68
CA PHE A 74 -18.20 13.51 -10.83
C PHE A 74 -18.25 14.58 -9.73
N ASN A 75 -18.10 14.19 -8.47
CA ASN A 75 -18.18 15.12 -7.34
C ASN A 75 -17.06 16.16 -7.38
N ILE A 76 -15.83 15.74 -7.71
CA ILE A 76 -14.66 16.62 -7.71
C ILE A 76 -14.68 17.56 -8.91
N ALA A 77 -14.98 17.05 -10.09
CA ALA A 77 -15.00 17.85 -11.32
C ALA A 77 -16.20 18.82 -11.39
N SER A 78 -17.28 18.55 -10.66
CA SER A 78 -18.43 19.46 -10.57
C SER A 78 -18.27 20.53 -9.49
N ALA A 79 -17.22 20.48 -8.68
CA ALA A 79 -16.95 21.46 -7.63
C ALA A 79 -16.34 22.74 -8.22
N SER A 80 -16.49 23.87 -7.49
CA SER A 80 -15.82 25.12 -7.87
C SER A 80 -14.30 25.01 -7.67
N LYS A 81 -13.54 25.85 -8.36
CA LYS A 81 -12.06 25.83 -8.30
C LYS A 81 -11.51 26.02 -6.88
N ASP A 82 -12.19 26.81 -6.06
CA ASP A 82 -11.78 27.15 -4.69
C ASP A 82 -12.31 26.15 -3.64
N THR A 83 -12.93 25.05 -4.07
CA THR A 83 -13.44 24.03 -3.15
C THR A 83 -12.29 23.21 -2.54
N ALA A 84 -12.21 23.21 -1.20
CA ALA A 84 -11.39 22.25 -0.47
C ALA A 84 -12.10 20.89 -0.35
N PHE A 85 -11.37 19.80 -0.57
CA PHE A 85 -11.90 18.44 -0.42
C PHE A 85 -11.41 17.79 0.87
N VAL A 86 -12.34 17.33 1.71
CA VAL A 86 -12.04 16.63 2.96
C VAL A 86 -12.45 15.16 2.83
N PHE A 87 -11.47 14.25 2.94
CA PHE A 87 -11.70 12.80 2.88
C PHE A 87 -11.66 12.20 4.27
N ASN A 88 -12.78 11.66 4.75
CA ASN A 88 -12.87 11.01 6.04
C ASN A 88 -13.23 9.52 5.90
N CYS A 89 -12.60 8.68 6.72
CA CYS A 89 -12.98 7.30 6.95
C CYS A 89 -12.75 6.97 8.44
N GLN A 90 -13.09 5.75 8.87
CA GLN A 90 -13.04 5.35 10.28
C GLN A 90 -11.73 5.76 10.98
N MET A 91 -10.57 5.40 10.42
CA MET A 91 -9.26 5.70 11.02
C MET A 91 -8.47 6.79 10.30
N GLY A 92 -9.00 7.35 9.20
CA GLY A 92 -8.26 8.31 8.38
C GLY A 92 -7.07 7.73 7.58
N ILE A 93 -6.88 6.41 7.54
CA ILE A 93 -5.70 5.78 6.89
C ILE A 93 -6.00 5.37 5.44
N GLY A 94 -6.37 4.12 5.19
CA GLY A 94 -6.35 3.55 3.83
C GLY A 94 -7.33 4.20 2.85
N ARG A 95 -8.60 4.36 3.24
CA ARG A 95 -9.66 4.92 2.37
C ARG A 95 -9.45 6.42 2.15
N THR A 96 -9.12 7.15 3.20
CA THR A 96 -8.78 8.58 3.15
C THR A 96 -7.61 8.83 2.21
N THR A 97 -6.47 8.16 2.40
CA THR A 97 -5.31 8.31 1.49
C THR A 97 -5.68 7.99 0.05
N THR A 98 -6.47 6.94 -0.19
CA THR A 98 -6.88 6.57 -1.55
C THR A 98 -7.75 7.65 -2.20
N GLY A 99 -8.71 8.21 -1.46
CA GLY A 99 -9.55 9.32 -1.93
C GLY A 99 -8.73 10.57 -2.25
N THR A 100 -7.78 10.91 -1.39
CA THR A 100 -6.86 12.04 -1.61
C THR A 100 -6.00 11.84 -2.86
N VAL A 101 -5.41 10.66 -3.07
CA VAL A 101 -4.62 10.34 -4.28
C VAL A 101 -5.47 10.48 -5.54
N ILE A 102 -6.70 9.97 -5.53
CA ILE A 102 -7.64 10.09 -6.67
C ILE A 102 -7.94 11.56 -6.97
N ALA A 103 -8.19 12.36 -5.93
CA ALA A 103 -8.50 13.77 -6.06
C ALA A 103 -7.33 14.58 -6.60
N CYS A 104 -6.11 14.33 -6.09
CA CYS A 104 -4.90 14.97 -6.58
C CYS A 104 -4.64 14.65 -8.05
N LEU A 105 -4.77 13.38 -8.46
CA LEU A 105 -4.61 12.98 -9.87
C LEU A 105 -5.61 13.70 -10.78
N LEU A 106 -6.88 13.70 -10.37
CA LEU A 106 -7.96 14.31 -11.14
C LEU A 106 -7.79 15.83 -11.22
N LYS A 107 -7.47 16.50 -10.11
CA LYS A 107 -7.22 17.94 -10.10
C LYS A 107 -5.99 18.31 -10.94
N SER A 108 -4.89 17.57 -10.83
CA SER A 108 -3.73 17.73 -11.71
C SER A 108 -4.13 17.64 -13.18
N ARG A 109 -4.99 16.67 -13.54
CA ARG A 109 -5.49 16.49 -14.91
C ARG A 109 -6.41 17.60 -15.39
N ILE A 110 -7.32 18.09 -14.53
CA ILE A 110 -8.25 19.19 -14.85
C ILE A 110 -7.49 20.51 -15.00
N ASP A 111 -6.53 20.77 -14.13
CA ASP A 111 -5.85 22.07 -14.06
C ASP A 111 -4.73 22.20 -15.10
N HIS A 112 -4.03 21.11 -15.44
CA HIS A 112 -2.84 21.14 -16.30
C HIS A 112 -2.99 20.42 -17.65
N GLY A 113 -4.12 19.74 -17.89
CA GLY A 113 -4.32 19.02 -19.14
C GLY A 113 -3.58 17.67 -19.20
N ARG A 114 -3.28 17.23 -20.42
CA ARG A 114 -2.41 16.07 -20.70
C ARG A 114 -1.03 16.59 -21.13
N PRO A 115 0.07 16.02 -20.64
CA PRO A 115 0.14 14.95 -19.64
C PRO A 115 -0.21 15.41 -18.22
N ILE A 116 -0.50 14.45 -17.32
CA ILE A 116 -0.80 14.77 -15.92
C ILE A 116 0.49 15.28 -15.25
N ARG A 117 0.52 16.58 -14.92
CA ARG A 117 1.66 17.21 -14.25
C ARG A 117 1.46 17.24 -12.74
N VAL A 118 2.53 16.91 -12.02
CA VAL A 118 2.61 17.08 -10.56
C VAL A 118 3.47 18.32 -10.31
N LEU A 119 2.94 19.34 -9.64
CA LEU A 119 3.75 20.47 -9.22
C LEU A 119 4.83 19.97 -8.25
N ASN A 120 6.10 20.12 -8.62
CA ASN A 120 7.20 19.98 -7.68
C ASN A 120 7.28 21.28 -6.88
N ASP A 121 7.10 21.23 -5.56
CA ASP A 121 7.25 22.40 -4.67
C ASP A 121 8.74 22.82 -4.50
N ALA A 122 9.58 22.55 -5.50
CA ALA A 122 11.03 22.75 -5.45
C ALA A 122 11.51 23.69 -6.57
N SER A 123 10.99 24.91 -6.60
CA SER A 123 11.67 26.09 -7.15
C SER A 123 10.77 27.33 -7.06
N ASN A 124 10.63 27.89 -5.87
CA ASN A 124 10.43 29.33 -5.71
C ASN A 124 11.61 29.87 -4.90
N PRO A 125 12.76 30.21 -5.51
CA PRO A 125 13.58 31.27 -4.97
C PRO A 125 12.92 32.59 -5.31
N ASP A 126 12.59 33.32 -4.25
CA ASP A 126 11.98 34.62 -4.24
C ASP A 126 12.63 35.60 -5.23
N VAL A 127 11.80 36.47 -5.79
CA VAL A 127 12.21 37.67 -6.49
C VAL A 127 12.77 38.63 -5.44
N GLY A 128 14.07 38.94 -5.48
CA GLY A 128 14.58 40.06 -4.69
C GLY A 128 16.09 40.12 -4.51
N GLY A 129 16.71 41.12 -5.14
CA GLY A 129 17.75 41.90 -4.45
C GLY A 129 19.18 41.40 -4.60
N ASP A 130 19.81 41.90 -5.65
CA ASP A 130 21.24 42.09 -5.80
C ASP A 130 21.90 42.79 -4.58
N MET A 131 23.22 42.57 -4.43
CA MET A 131 24.24 43.35 -3.69
C MET A 131 24.83 42.82 -2.35
N SER A 132 26.02 42.23 -2.49
CA SER A 132 27.33 42.62 -1.92
C SER A 132 27.60 42.80 -0.40
N SER A 133 28.61 42.02 0.05
CA SER A 133 29.76 42.31 0.94
C SER A 133 29.61 42.67 2.43
N GLY A 134 30.38 41.96 3.29
CA GLY A 134 31.03 42.54 4.48
C GLY A 134 31.09 41.68 5.75
N ASP A 135 32.21 40.97 5.93
CA ASP A 135 33.05 40.69 7.12
C ASP A 135 32.52 40.72 8.59
N GLU A 136 32.89 39.64 9.31
CA GLU A 136 33.39 39.47 10.72
C GLU A 136 32.60 39.97 11.95
N SER A 137 32.24 39.04 12.87
CA SER A 137 32.94 38.81 14.16
C SER A 137 32.07 38.06 15.20
N GLU A 138 32.76 37.49 16.19
CA GLU A 138 32.44 36.40 17.12
C GLU A 138 31.48 36.74 18.29
N GLY A 139 30.91 35.70 18.92
CA GLY A 139 30.29 35.77 20.25
C GLY A 139 29.38 34.59 20.63
N GLU A 140 29.92 33.63 21.37
CA GLU A 140 29.29 32.38 21.87
C GLU A 140 28.16 32.59 22.91
N ASN A 141 27.16 31.68 22.95
CA ASN A 141 26.83 30.84 24.13
C ASN A 141 25.55 29.95 23.99
N HIS A 142 25.80 28.61 24.00
CA HIS A 142 24.96 27.44 24.44
C HIS A 142 23.65 27.03 23.71
N PRO A 143 23.19 25.76 23.83
CA PRO A 143 23.84 24.43 23.94
C PRO A 143 23.41 23.44 22.80
N PRO A 144 24.01 22.24 22.65
CA PRO A 144 24.00 21.50 21.38
C PRO A 144 22.71 20.70 21.13
N ALA A 145 22.05 21.02 20.02
CA ALA A 145 21.03 20.20 19.39
C ALA A 145 21.65 18.88 18.88
N LEU A 146 20.97 17.77 19.17
CA LEU A 146 21.28 16.43 18.70
C LEU A 146 21.47 16.42 17.18
N LEU A 147 22.66 15.98 16.77
CA LEU A 147 23.14 15.90 15.40
C LEU A 147 22.16 15.13 14.52
N VAL A 148 21.43 15.87 13.68
CA VAL A 148 20.85 15.36 12.43
C VAL A 148 22.03 15.03 11.52
N SER A 149 22.46 13.76 11.57
CA SER A 149 23.37 13.23 10.56
C SER A 149 22.68 13.36 9.21
N LYS A 150 23.19 14.28 8.39
CA LYS A 150 22.98 14.29 6.94
C LYS A 150 23.57 13.00 6.39
N ASN A 151 22.77 11.94 6.40
CA ASN A 151 23.09 10.74 5.66
C ASN A 151 23.00 11.10 4.17
N ARG A 152 24.17 11.39 3.58
CA ARG A 152 24.39 11.12 2.16
C ARG A 152 23.85 9.71 1.89
N PRO A 153 23.13 9.47 0.78
CA PRO A 153 22.82 8.11 0.39
C PRO A 153 24.16 7.44 0.04
N GLN A 154 24.73 6.71 1.00
CA GLN A 154 25.64 5.65 0.65
C GLN A 154 24.82 4.67 -0.18
N ILE A 155 25.25 4.48 -1.43
CA ILE A 155 24.73 3.44 -2.30
C ILE A 155 25.26 2.13 -1.73
N ASP A 156 24.62 1.65 -0.66
CA ASP A 156 24.60 0.23 -0.36
C ASP A 156 23.68 -0.38 -1.41
N SER A 157 24.29 -0.94 -2.45
CA SER A 157 23.60 -1.82 -3.39
C SER A 157 23.28 -3.14 -2.69
N SER A 158 22.39 -3.13 -1.68
CA SER A 158 21.62 -4.32 -1.36
C SER A 158 20.50 -4.39 -2.38
N ASP A 159 20.52 -5.42 -3.22
CA ASP A 159 19.55 -5.77 -4.24
C ASP A 159 18.17 -6.03 -3.60
N THR A 160 17.53 -4.96 -3.15
CA THR A 160 16.35 -5.01 -2.28
C THR A 160 15.13 -4.98 -3.18
N PHE A 161 14.34 -6.06 -3.14
CA PHE A 161 13.09 -6.17 -3.89
C PHE A 161 12.22 -4.92 -3.67
N GLY A 162 12.10 -4.10 -4.71
CA GLY A 162 11.32 -2.88 -4.76
C GLY A 162 9.99 -3.08 -5.46
N ILE A 163 9.19 -2.01 -5.50
CA ILE A 163 7.88 -2.04 -6.15
C ILE A 163 7.99 -2.36 -7.65
N ASN A 164 9.10 -1.96 -8.27
CA ASN A 164 9.39 -2.18 -9.69
C ASN A 164 9.74 -3.64 -10.01
N ASP A 165 10.02 -4.49 -9.03
CA ASP A 165 10.29 -5.91 -9.30
C ASP A 165 9.00 -6.74 -9.49
N ILE A 166 7.84 -6.15 -9.19
CA ILE A 166 6.54 -6.78 -9.48
C ILE A 166 6.22 -6.61 -10.96
N LEU A 167 6.59 -7.60 -11.77
CA LEU A 167 6.41 -7.62 -13.24
C LEU A 167 4.98 -7.31 -13.72
N LEU A 168 3.96 -7.63 -12.92
CA LEU A 168 2.57 -7.30 -13.24
C LEU A 168 2.37 -5.79 -13.42
N LEU A 169 3.06 -4.97 -12.62
CA LEU A 169 2.96 -3.52 -12.69
C LEU A 169 3.54 -2.98 -14.00
N TRP A 170 4.66 -3.54 -14.48
CA TRP A 170 5.18 -3.21 -15.81
C TRP A 170 4.24 -3.62 -16.94
N LYS A 171 3.58 -4.78 -16.82
CA LYS A 171 2.62 -5.25 -17.83
C LYS A 171 1.44 -4.30 -17.99
N ILE A 172 0.84 -3.85 -16.89
CA ILE A 172 -0.24 -2.86 -16.98
C ILE A 172 0.26 -1.48 -17.43
N THR A 173 1.43 -1.03 -16.95
CA THR A 173 2.01 0.25 -17.37
C THR A 173 2.25 0.30 -18.88
N ARG A 174 2.80 -0.78 -19.46
CA ARG A 174 3.08 -0.86 -20.90
C ARG A 174 1.86 -1.14 -21.77
N LEU A 175 0.72 -1.47 -21.16
CA LEU A 175 -0.53 -1.68 -21.89
C LEU A 175 -1.11 -0.37 -22.43
N PHE A 176 -0.74 0.77 -21.84
CA PHE A 176 -1.23 2.09 -22.21
C PHE A 176 -0.09 2.93 -22.78
N ASP A 177 -0.34 3.63 -23.89
CA ASP A 177 0.67 4.47 -24.56
C ASP A 177 1.22 5.56 -23.62
N ASN A 178 0.35 6.12 -22.78
CA ASN A 178 0.68 7.12 -21.75
C ASN A 178 1.02 6.51 -20.38
N GLY A 179 1.15 5.18 -20.29
CA GLY A 179 1.12 4.49 -19.01
C GLY A 179 2.35 4.73 -18.14
N VAL A 180 3.54 4.89 -18.72
CA VAL A 180 4.78 5.20 -17.99
C VAL A 180 4.66 6.56 -17.30
N GLU A 181 4.36 7.60 -18.07
CA GLU A 181 4.19 8.97 -17.57
C GLU A 181 3.06 9.08 -16.54
N CYS A 182 1.92 8.42 -16.79
CA CYS A 182 0.80 8.42 -15.85
C CYS A 182 1.15 7.70 -14.53
N ARG A 183 1.96 6.64 -14.58
CA ARG A 183 2.43 5.94 -13.39
C ARG A 183 3.44 6.77 -12.60
N GLU A 184 4.34 7.49 -13.26
CA GLU A 184 5.28 8.41 -12.60
C GLU A 184 4.52 9.53 -11.87
N ALA A 185 3.53 10.14 -12.52
CA ALA A 185 2.67 11.14 -11.89
C ALA A 185 1.90 10.57 -10.69
N LEU A 186 1.35 9.36 -10.81
CA LEU A 186 0.69 8.65 -9.71
C LEU A 186 1.66 8.40 -8.55
N ASP A 187 2.87 7.93 -8.83
CA ASP A 187 3.85 7.58 -7.80
C ASP A 187 4.28 8.82 -7.00
N ALA A 188 4.50 9.94 -7.69
CA ALA A 188 4.79 11.23 -7.05
C ALA A 188 3.62 11.72 -6.18
N ILE A 189 2.38 11.58 -6.64
CA ILE A 189 1.19 11.92 -5.85
C ILE A 189 1.05 11.00 -4.63
N ILE A 190 1.26 9.69 -4.78
CA ILE A 190 1.25 8.74 -3.65
C ILE A 190 2.28 9.16 -2.60
N ASP A 191 3.47 9.61 -3.01
CA ASP A 191 4.51 10.07 -2.08
C ASP A 191 4.08 11.36 -1.35
N ARG A 192 3.42 12.30 -2.03
CA ARG A 192 2.87 13.51 -1.38
C ARG A 192 1.71 13.18 -0.43
N CYS A 193 0.94 12.13 -0.70
CA CYS A 193 -0.17 11.68 0.14
C CYS A 193 0.25 10.66 1.22
N SER A 194 1.55 10.51 1.50
CA SER A 194 2.08 9.39 2.31
C SER A 194 2.05 9.59 3.83
N ALA A 195 1.56 10.73 4.33
CA ALA A 195 1.66 11.12 5.74
C ALA A 195 1.21 10.04 6.74
N LEU A 196 0.10 9.35 6.46
CA LEU A 196 -0.39 8.24 7.30
C LEU A 196 -0.03 6.86 6.73
N GLN A 197 0.01 6.73 5.41
CA GLN A 197 0.29 5.47 4.74
C GLN A 197 0.68 5.71 3.28
N ASN A 198 1.79 5.10 2.85
CA ASN A 198 2.14 5.00 1.45
C ASN A 198 1.68 3.66 0.86
N ILE A 199 0.86 3.69 -0.19
CA ILE A 199 0.28 2.49 -0.79
C ILE A 199 1.36 1.55 -1.33
N ARG A 200 2.42 2.08 -1.95
CA ARG A 200 3.52 1.28 -2.51
C ARG A 200 4.37 0.66 -1.41
N GLN A 201 4.69 1.41 -0.36
CA GLN A 201 5.41 0.87 0.79
C GLN A 201 4.61 -0.21 1.52
N ALA A 202 3.29 -0.05 1.65
CA ALA A 202 2.42 -1.06 2.27
C ALA A 202 2.49 -2.41 1.50
N VAL A 203 2.52 -2.41 0.17
CA VAL A 203 2.74 -3.62 -0.64
C VAL A 203 4.04 -4.32 -0.23
N LEU A 204 5.14 -3.57 -0.15
CA LEU A 204 6.46 -4.10 0.19
C LEU A 204 6.53 -4.59 1.64
N GLN A 205 5.91 -3.89 2.58
CA GLN A 205 5.81 -4.29 3.98
C GLN A 205 5.07 -5.62 4.15
N TYR A 206 3.91 -5.78 3.50
CA TYR A 206 3.20 -7.05 3.54
C TYR A 206 3.96 -8.17 2.83
N ARG A 207 4.70 -7.87 1.74
CA ARG A 207 5.62 -8.84 1.13
C ARG A 207 6.69 -9.29 2.11
N LYS A 208 7.35 -8.36 2.83
CA LYS A 208 8.33 -8.70 3.86
C LYS A 208 7.70 -9.61 4.93
N LEU A 209 6.54 -9.22 5.47
CA LEU A 209 5.81 -9.98 6.49
C LEU A 209 5.44 -11.40 6.02
N CYS A 210 5.01 -11.57 4.76
CA CYS A 210 4.66 -12.88 4.19
C CYS A 210 5.85 -13.84 4.06
N ASN A 211 7.08 -13.32 3.98
CA ASN A 211 8.29 -14.12 3.83
C ASN A 211 9.06 -14.30 5.15
N GLN A 212 8.60 -13.71 6.26
CA GLN A 212 9.23 -13.92 7.56
C GLN A 212 8.99 -15.36 8.04
N GLN A 213 10.07 -16.06 8.40
CA GLN A 213 10.00 -17.47 8.78
C GLN A 213 9.28 -17.70 10.11
N HIS A 214 9.45 -16.79 11.09
CA HIS A 214 8.88 -16.92 12.44
C HIS A 214 7.39 -16.56 12.57
N ILE A 215 6.74 -16.12 11.49
CA ILE A 215 5.32 -15.75 11.49
C ILE A 215 4.46 -16.99 11.27
N GLU A 216 3.46 -17.15 12.13
CA GLU A 216 2.48 -18.23 12.10
C GLU A 216 1.80 -18.35 10.72
N PRO A 217 1.53 -19.56 10.21
CA PRO A 217 0.94 -19.75 8.88
C PRO A 217 -0.37 -18.99 8.67
N ARG A 218 -1.19 -18.86 9.72
CA ARG A 218 -2.45 -18.10 9.66
C ARG A 218 -2.19 -16.61 9.48
N GLU A 219 -1.28 -16.03 10.24
CA GLU A 219 -0.91 -14.62 10.15
C GLU A 219 -0.26 -14.30 8.80
N ARG A 220 0.61 -15.20 8.31
CA ARG A 220 1.20 -15.12 6.98
C ARG A 220 0.13 -15.06 5.88
N ARG A 221 -0.92 -15.89 5.99
CA ARG A 221 -2.05 -15.88 5.06
C ARG A 221 -2.87 -14.59 5.15
N VAL A 222 -3.08 -14.05 6.34
CA VAL A 222 -3.74 -12.74 6.52
C VAL A 222 -2.91 -11.62 5.91
N ALA A 223 -1.60 -11.60 6.16
CA ALA A 223 -0.65 -10.67 5.56
C ALA A 223 -0.66 -10.76 4.03
N LEU A 224 -0.71 -11.97 3.47
CA LEU A 224 -0.77 -12.20 2.02
C LEU A 224 -2.03 -11.60 1.41
N ASN A 225 -3.18 -11.85 2.04
CA ASN A 225 -4.45 -11.28 1.60
C ASN A 225 -4.43 -9.75 1.70
N ARG A 226 -3.94 -9.18 2.79
CA ARG A 226 -3.82 -7.72 2.95
C ARG A 226 -2.87 -7.13 1.90
N GLY A 227 -1.71 -7.73 1.68
CA GLY A 227 -0.78 -7.33 0.63
C GLY A 227 -1.43 -7.33 -0.76
N ALA A 228 -2.19 -8.38 -1.08
CA ALA A 228 -2.93 -8.47 -2.34
C ALA A 228 -3.95 -7.34 -2.51
N GLU A 229 -4.64 -6.91 -1.45
CA GLU A 229 -5.56 -5.76 -1.51
C GLU A 229 -4.83 -4.43 -1.77
N TYR A 230 -3.65 -4.22 -1.16
CA TYR A 230 -2.81 -3.05 -1.46
C TYR A 230 -2.29 -3.07 -2.90
N LEU A 231 -1.90 -4.25 -3.40
CA LEU A 231 -1.46 -4.41 -4.78
C LEU A 231 -2.61 -4.17 -5.77
N GLU A 232 -3.81 -4.71 -5.51
CA GLU A 232 -5.00 -4.43 -6.32
C GLU A 232 -5.34 -2.93 -6.32
N ARG A 233 -5.20 -2.26 -5.16
CA ARG A 233 -5.45 -0.82 -5.05
C ARG A 233 -4.47 -0.01 -5.90
N TYR A 234 -3.18 -0.28 -5.80
CA TYR A 234 -2.18 0.39 -6.62
C TYR A 234 -2.36 0.10 -8.12
N PHE A 235 -2.65 -1.16 -8.48
CA PHE A 235 -2.97 -1.59 -9.83
C PHE A 235 -4.16 -0.80 -10.43
N ARG A 236 -5.24 -0.62 -9.66
CA ARG A 236 -6.40 0.17 -10.11
C ARG A 236 -6.09 1.66 -10.23
N LEU A 237 -5.25 2.21 -9.35
CA LEU A 237 -4.80 3.59 -9.45
C LEU A 237 -3.96 3.82 -10.72
N ILE A 238 -3.12 2.86 -11.13
CA ILE A 238 -2.39 2.93 -12.41
C ILE A 238 -3.38 2.96 -13.58
N ALA A 239 -4.37 2.06 -13.59
CA ALA A 239 -5.41 2.05 -14.63
C ALA A 239 -6.18 3.37 -14.68
N PHE A 240 -6.52 3.93 -13.52
CA PHE A 240 -7.24 5.20 -13.42
C PHE A 240 -6.38 6.38 -13.90
N ALA A 241 -5.10 6.44 -13.53
CA ALA A 241 -4.18 7.46 -14.02
C ALA A 241 -4.04 7.40 -15.55
N ALA A 242 -3.92 6.20 -16.13
CA ALA A 242 -3.88 6.01 -17.58
C ALA A 242 -5.18 6.46 -18.28
N TYR A 243 -6.34 6.18 -17.69
CA TYR A 243 -7.64 6.68 -18.15
C TYR A 243 -7.66 8.21 -18.16
N LEU A 244 -7.31 8.86 -17.04
CA LEU A 244 -7.27 10.31 -16.92
C LEU A 244 -6.32 10.95 -17.94
N GLY A 245 -5.17 10.33 -18.19
CA GLY A 245 -4.19 10.79 -19.18
C GLY A 245 -4.56 10.49 -20.65
N SER A 246 -5.69 9.84 -20.93
CA SER A 246 -6.11 9.46 -22.28
C SER A 246 -7.18 10.38 -22.85
N GLU A 247 -7.45 10.29 -24.15
CA GLU A 247 -8.52 11.03 -24.83
C GLU A 247 -9.92 10.67 -24.29
N ALA A 248 -10.07 9.48 -23.70
CA ALA A 248 -11.32 9.05 -23.11
C ALA A 248 -11.83 9.99 -22.01
N PHE A 249 -10.93 10.70 -21.32
CA PHE A 249 -11.32 11.67 -20.29
C PHE A 249 -11.62 13.07 -20.85
N ASP A 250 -11.25 13.39 -22.10
CA ASP A 250 -11.41 14.75 -22.64
C ASP A 250 -12.89 15.20 -22.71
N GLY A 251 -13.78 14.27 -23.05
CA GLY A 251 -15.23 14.51 -23.08
C GLY A 251 -15.83 14.84 -21.71
N PHE A 252 -15.09 14.61 -20.63
CA PHE A 252 -15.51 15.04 -19.29
C PHE A 252 -15.37 16.56 -19.10
N CYS A 253 -14.45 17.20 -19.82
CA CYS A 253 -14.17 18.64 -19.76
C CYS A 253 -14.92 19.48 -20.81
N GLY A 254 -15.58 18.85 -21.80
CA GLY A 254 -16.31 19.51 -22.90
C GLY A 254 -17.84 19.49 -22.77
N GLN A 255 -18.52 20.39 -23.50
CA GLN A 255 -19.99 20.55 -23.46
C GLN A 255 -20.78 19.62 -24.42
N GLY A 256 -20.17 18.68 -25.11
CA GLY A 256 -20.93 17.82 -26.02
C GLY A 256 -20.12 16.65 -26.55
N GLU A 257 -20.32 15.49 -25.94
CA GLU A 257 -20.35 14.13 -26.50
C GLU A 257 -20.21 13.13 -25.34
N SER A 258 -20.73 11.92 -25.52
CA SER A 258 -20.92 10.91 -24.46
C SER A 258 -19.70 10.79 -23.54
N ARG A 259 -19.87 11.16 -22.26
CA ARG A 259 -18.82 11.04 -21.23
C ARG A 259 -18.43 9.58 -21.06
N MET A 260 -17.24 9.19 -21.51
CA MET A 260 -16.69 7.87 -21.23
C MET A 260 -16.33 7.82 -19.74
N THR A 261 -17.01 7.00 -18.96
CA THR A 261 -16.70 6.81 -17.54
C THR A 261 -15.46 5.92 -17.37
N PHE A 262 -14.78 5.97 -16.23
CA PHE A 262 -13.69 5.03 -15.94
C PHE A 262 -14.22 3.60 -15.90
N LYS A 263 -15.43 3.40 -15.37
CA LYS A 263 -16.09 2.09 -15.41
C LYS A 263 -16.21 1.58 -16.84
N ASP A 264 -16.82 2.33 -17.75
CA ASP A 264 -17.06 1.84 -19.11
C ASP A 264 -15.73 1.66 -19.87
N TRP A 265 -14.80 2.58 -19.70
CA TRP A 265 -13.44 2.48 -20.25
C TRP A 265 -12.70 1.21 -19.78
N LEU A 266 -12.82 0.87 -18.50
CA LEU A 266 -12.19 -0.31 -17.92
C LEU A 266 -12.90 -1.62 -18.32
N HIS A 267 -14.21 -1.58 -18.60
CA HIS A 267 -14.96 -2.75 -19.10
C HIS A 267 -14.53 -3.15 -20.51
N GLN A 268 -14.12 -2.20 -21.34
CA GLN A 268 -13.60 -2.47 -22.69
C GLN A 268 -12.20 -3.11 -22.72
N ARG A 269 -11.61 -3.40 -21.54
CA ARG A 269 -10.22 -3.88 -21.37
C ARG A 269 -10.19 -5.19 -20.58
N PRO A 270 -10.59 -6.32 -21.19
CA PRO A 270 -10.65 -7.62 -20.53
C PRO A 270 -9.29 -8.09 -20.00
N GLU A 271 -8.18 -7.72 -20.65
CA GLU A 271 -6.82 -8.00 -20.21
C GLU A 271 -6.48 -7.35 -18.86
N VAL A 272 -6.98 -6.13 -18.59
CA VAL A 272 -6.84 -5.46 -17.30
C VAL A 272 -7.64 -6.20 -16.22
N GLN A 273 -8.84 -6.68 -16.56
CA GLN A 273 -9.63 -7.50 -15.64
C GLN A 273 -8.95 -8.83 -15.33
N ALA A 274 -8.36 -9.50 -16.32
CA ALA A 274 -7.62 -10.74 -16.14
C ALA A 274 -6.40 -10.54 -15.22
N MET A 275 -5.64 -9.46 -15.41
CA MET A 275 -4.54 -9.08 -14.53
C MET A 275 -5.00 -8.85 -13.08
N LYS A 276 -6.10 -8.10 -12.87
CA LYS A 276 -6.71 -7.93 -11.55
C LYS A 276 -7.10 -9.27 -10.91
N TRP A 277 -7.75 -10.16 -11.67
CA TRP A 277 -8.11 -11.50 -11.16
C TRP A 277 -6.88 -12.33 -10.78
N SER A 278 -5.76 -12.17 -11.49
CA SER A 278 -4.52 -12.87 -11.13
C SER A 278 -3.99 -12.48 -9.75
N ILE A 279 -4.12 -11.21 -9.35
CA ILE A 279 -3.77 -10.72 -8.00
C ILE A 279 -4.60 -11.45 -6.94
N ARG A 280 -5.92 -11.54 -7.16
CA ARG A 280 -6.86 -12.11 -6.18
C ARG A 280 -6.77 -13.64 -6.08
N LEU A 281 -6.63 -14.32 -7.22
CA LEU A 281 -6.65 -15.78 -7.27
C LEU A 281 -5.30 -16.40 -6.90
N ARG A 282 -4.19 -15.72 -7.18
CA ARG A 282 -2.84 -16.24 -6.95
C ARG A 282 -1.91 -15.18 -6.36
N PRO A 283 -2.24 -14.58 -5.20
CA PRO A 283 -1.43 -13.52 -4.60
C PRO A 283 0.00 -13.98 -4.29
N GLY A 284 0.22 -15.26 -3.98
CA GLY A 284 1.56 -15.82 -3.74
C GLY A 284 2.56 -15.50 -4.86
N ARG A 285 2.13 -15.47 -6.13
CA ARG A 285 3.02 -15.16 -7.27
C ARG A 285 3.71 -13.79 -7.18
N PHE A 286 3.12 -12.85 -6.44
CA PHE A 286 3.64 -11.48 -6.31
C PHE A 286 4.26 -11.21 -4.94
N PHE A 287 4.09 -12.11 -3.98
CA PHE A 287 4.47 -11.89 -2.58
C PHE A 287 5.43 -12.94 -2.05
N THR A 288 5.38 -14.20 -2.50
CA THR A 288 6.25 -15.25 -1.98
C THR A 288 7.54 -15.35 -2.77
N ILE A 289 8.66 -15.38 -2.07
CA ILE A 289 9.96 -15.72 -2.65
C ILE A 289 10.01 -17.26 -2.77
N PRO A 290 10.34 -17.82 -3.96
CA PRO A 290 10.58 -19.25 -4.11
C PRO A 290 11.61 -19.76 -3.11
N GLU A 291 11.39 -20.97 -2.57
CA GLU A 291 12.27 -21.61 -1.57
C GLU A 291 13.76 -21.59 -2.02
N GLU A 292 14.00 -21.83 -3.32
CA GLU A 292 15.32 -21.85 -3.96
C GLU A 292 16.11 -20.54 -3.83
N LEU A 293 15.41 -19.41 -3.73
CA LEU A 293 16.01 -18.08 -3.55
C LEU A 293 16.10 -17.67 -2.07
N ARG A 294 15.50 -18.42 -1.13
CA ARG A 294 15.73 -18.25 0.32
C ARG A 294 17.03 -18.91 0.79
N ALA A 295 17.48 -19.92 0.05
CA ALA A 295 18.67 -20.72 0.36
C ALA A 295 19.96 -19.93 0.67
N PRO A 296 20.27 -18.76 0.06
CA PRO A 296 21.50 -18.02 0.37
C PRO A 296 21.53 -17.45 1.79
N HIS A 297 20.37 -17.18 2.40
CA HIS A 297 20.27 -16.71 3.79
C HIS A 297 20.06 -17.86 4.80
N GLU A 298 19.61 -19.02 4.34
CA GLU A 298 19.37 -20.21 5.17
C GLU A 298 20.64 -21.02 5.44
N SER A 299 21.60 -21.06 4.52
CA SER A 299 22.82 -21.88 4.66
C SER A 299 23.76 -21.37 5.76
N GLN A 300 24.06 -20.06 5.81
CA GLN A 300 25.11 -19.56 6.71
C GLN A 300 24.80 -19.71 8.21
N HIS A 301 23.53 -19.63 8.61
CA HIS A 301 23.15 -19.70 10.03
C HIS A 301 22.87 -21.14 10.50
N GLY A 302 22.21 -21.95 9.68
CA GLY A 302 21.95 -23.35 10.00
C GLY A 302 23.22 -24.19 10.07
N ASP A 303 24.19 -23.91 9.19
CA ASP A 303 25.43 -24.66 9.07
C ASP A 303 26.36 -24.44 10.26
N ALA A 304 26.51 -23.19 10.69
CA ALA A 304 27.32 -22.84 11.85
C ALA A 304 26.79 -23.48 13.14
N VAL A 305 25.47 -23.55 13.30
CA VAL A 305 24.82 -24.15 14.48
C VAL A 305 24.95 -25.67 14.47
N MET A 306 24.72 -26.33 13.34
CA MET A 306 24.84 -27.80 13.26
C MET A 306 26.29 -28.26 13.41
N GLU A 307 27.25 -27.55 12.80
CA GLU A 307 28.68 -27.86 12.92
C GLU A 307 29.18 -27.69 14.37
N ALA A 308 28.73 -26.63 15.07
CA ALA A 308 29.03 -26.44 16.49
C ALA A 308 28.49 -27.60 17.36
N ILE A 309 27.24 -28.02 17.13
CA ILE A 309 26.60 -29.11 17.87
C ILE A 309 27.30 -30.46 17.65
N VAL A 310 27.78 -30.75 16.42
CA VAL A 310 28.52 -31.99 16.14
C VAL A 310 29.91 -31.96 16.78
N LYS A 311 30.59 -30.81 16.76
CA LYS A 311 31.94 -30.62 17.34
C LYS A 311 31.96 -30.74 18.86
N ASP A 312 30.90 -30.33 19.54
CA ASP A 312 30.84 -30.30 21.01
C ASP A 312 30.50 -31.68 21.65
N ARG A 313 30.20 -32.69 20.84
CA ARG A 313 29.83 -34.02 21.36
C ARG A 313 31.02 -34.81 21.90
N ASN A 314 30.82 -35.42 23.07
CA ASN A 314 31.82 -36.24 23.76
C ASN A 314 31.27 -37.58 24.31
N GLY A 315 30.07 -38.00 23.86
CA GLY A 315 29.43 -39.23 24.35
C GLY A 315 29.99 -40.51 23.74
N SER A 316 29.85 -41.63 24.44
CA SER A 316 30.29 -42.96 24.00
C SER A 316 29.46 -43.56 22.86
N VAL A 317 28.23 -43.06 22.64
CA VAL A 317 27.30 -43.53 21.60
C VAL A 317 27.20 -42.54 20.43
N LEU A 318 27.25 -41.23 20.70
CA LEU A 318 27.29 -40.18 19.70
C LEU A 318 28.53 -39.31 19.94
N GLY A 319 29.63 -39.69 19.29
CA GLY A 319 30.90 -38.98 19.36
C GLY A 319 31.09 -37.99 18.20
N LYS A 320 32.25 -37.33 18.17
CA LYS A 320 32.61 -36.32 17.16
C LYS A 320 32.60 -36.82 15.69
N GLY A 321 32.66 -38.14 15.49
CA GLY A 321 32.60 -38.79 14.17
C GLY A 321 31.25 -39.41 13.82
N SER A 322 30.21 -39.22 14.65
CA SER A 322 28.91 -39.88 14.47
C SER A 322 27.91 -38.97 13.75
N ILE A 323 27.39 -39.44 12.62
CA ILE A 323 26.33 -38.77 11.85
C ILE A 323 25.03 -39.58 12.00
N LEU A 324 23.97 -38.94 12.51
CA LEU A 324 22.62 -39.47 12.52
C LEU A 324 21.99 -39.31 11.13
N LYS A 325 21.14 -40.27 10.76
CA LYS A 325 20.38 -40.27 9.50
C LYS A 325 19.46 -39.04 9.32
N MET A 326 19.16 -38.33 10.40
CA MET A 326 18.37 -37.10 10.40
C MET A 326 19.20 -35.82 10.19
N TYR A 327 20.54 -35.89 10.13
CA TYR A 327 21.36 -34.73 9.80
C TYR A 327 21.29 -34.42 8.31
N PHE A 328 21.00 -33.17 8.02
CA PHE A 328 20.95 -32.64 6.68
C PHE A 328 22.12 -31.67 6.52
N PHE A 329 23.08 -32.01 5.64
CA PHE A 329 24.21 -31.15 5.32
C PHE A 329 23.94 -30.47 3.97
N PRO A 330 23.92 -29.14 3.88
CA PRO A 330 23.66 -28.47 2.62
C PRO A 330 24.81 -28.66 1.64
N GLY A 331 24.46 -28.75 0.36
CA GLY A 331 25.36 -29.20 -0.72
C GLY A 331 25.09 -30.65 -1.15
N GLN A 332 24.38 -31.46 -0.35
CA GLN A 332 23.91 -32.79 -0.76
C GLN A 332 22.85 -32.67 -1.88
N ARG A 333 23.32 -32.62 -3.13
CA ARG A 333 22.47 -32.88 -4.30
C ARG A 333 22.32 -34.38 -4.43
N ILE A 334 21.09 -34.88 -4.35
CA ILE A 334 20.79 -36.27 -4.70
C ILE A 334 20.97 -36.40 -6.21
N SER A 335 22.15 -36.80 -6.65
CA SER A 335 22.42 -37.09 -8.07
C SER A 335 21.80 -38.44 -8.45
N SER A 336 21.66 -38.66 -9.76
CA SER A 336 21.07 -39.85 -10.39
C SER A 336 21.45 -41.18 -9.71
N HIS A 337 20.44 -42.04 -9.64
CA HIS A 337 20.49 -43.36 -9.00
C HIS A 337 21.69 -44.17 -9.49
N ILE A 338 22.52 -44.64 -8.55
CA ILE A 338 23.51 -45.69 -8.83
C ILE A 338 22.87 -47.02 -8.45
N GLN A 339 22.83 -47.97 -9.37
CA GLN A 339 22.39 -49.33 -9.06
C GLN A 339 23.59 -50.12 -8.53
N ILE A 340 23.60 -50.36 -7.22
CA ILE A 340 24.50 -51.35 -6.60
C ILE A 340 23.68 -52.61 -6.35
N HIS A 341 24.13 -53.73 -6.92
CA HIS A 341 23.42 -55.00 -6.79
C HIS A 341 23.33 -55.41 -5.31
N GLY A 342 22.10 -55.52 -4.78
CA GLY A 342 21.83 -55.78 -3.35
C GLY A 342 21.56 -54.53 -2.49
N ALA A 343 21.67 -53.31 -3.02
CA ALA A 343 21.41 -52.07 -2.29
C ALA A 343 20.54 -51.10 -3.12
N PRO A 344 19.20 -51.26 -3.12
CA PRO A 344 18.28 -50.53 -4.01
C PRO A 344 18.11 -49.04 -3.69
N HIS A 345 18.78 -48.50 -2.66
CA HIS A 345 18.61 -47.11 -2.20
C HIS A 345 19.95 -46.37 -2.03
N VAL A 346 20.93 -46.65 -2.89
CA VAL A 346 22.21 -45.95 -2.87
C VAL A 346 22.18 -44.78 -3.86
N TYR A 347 22.35 -43.58 -3.33
CA TYR A 347 22.45 -42.35 -4.10
C TYR A 347 23.88 -41.84 -4.05
N LYS A 348 24.40 -41.40 -5.19
CA LYS A 348 25.70 -40.72 -5.24
C LYS A 348 25.53 -39.31 -4.66
N VAL A 349 26.31 -38.99 -3.64
CA VAL A 349 26.48 -37.61 -3.18
C VAL A 349 27.66 -37.04 -3.98
N CYS A 350 27.43 -35.96 -4.73
CA CYS A 350 28.50 -35.20 -5.40
C CYS A 350 28.94 -34.05 -4.52
#